data_AF-A0A2P2MWW3-F1
#
_entry.id   AF-A0A2P2MWW3-F1
#
_cell.length_a   1.000
_cell.length_b   1.000
_cell.length_c   1.000
_cell.angle_alpha   90.00
_cell.angle_beta   90.00
_cell.angle_gamma   90.00
#
_symmetry.space_group_name_H-M   'P 1'
#
loop_
_entity.id
_entity.type
_entity.pdbx_description
1 polymer ?
#
loop_
_entity_poly.entity_id
_entity_poly.type
_entity_poly.pdbx_seq_one_letter_code
_entity_poly.pdbx_strand_id
1 'polypeptide(L)'
;MSSLSRELVFLILQFLDEEKFKETVHKLEQESGFFFNMKYFEDEVHNGNWDDVEKYLSGFTKVDDNRYSMKIFFEIRKQKYLEALDKHDRSKAVDILVKDLKVFATFNEELFKEITQLLTLANFRENEQLSKYGDTKSARAIMLVELKKLIEANPLFRDKLQFPSLKNSRLRTLINQSLNWQHQLCKNPRPNPDIKTLFVDHSCGQPNGANPLLGSIPKAGGFPPLGAHGVGYPSLFNLVFFY
;
A
#
# COMPACT_ATOMS: atom_id res chain seq x y z
N MET A 1 1.43 19.79 -5.41
CA MET A 1 0.05 19.26 -5.61
C MET A 1 0.17 17.76 -5.84
N SER A 2 -0.64 16.95 -5.15
CA SER A 2 -0.69 15.51 -5.41
C SER A 2 -1.23 15.27 -6.83
N SER A 3 -0.72 14.28 -7.55
CA SER A 3 -1.26 13.93 -8.86
C SER A 3 -2.60 13.20 -8.70
N LEU A 4 -3.52 13.40 -9.64
CA LEU A 4 -4.81 12.69 -9.69
C LEU A 4 -4.62 11.16 -9.57
N SER A 5 -3.60 10.61 -10.23
CA SER A 5 -3.30 9.19 -10.19
C SER A 5 -2.93 8.70 -8.78
N ARG A 6 -2.21 9.52 -7.99
CA ARG A 6 -1.89 9.17 -6.60
C ARG A 6 -3.14 9.12 -5.73
N GLU A 7 -4.04 10.10 -5.87
CA GLU A 7 -5.31 10.10 -5.13
C GLU A 7 -6.19 8.90 -5.51
N LEU A 8 -6.22 8.53 -6.79
CA LEU A 8 -6.93 7.34 -7.24
C LEU A 8 -6.39 6.05 -6.59
N VAL A 9 -5.08 5.91 -6.41
CA VAL A 9 -4.51 4.76 -5.69
C VAL A 9 -5.02 4.69 -4.25
N PHE A 10 -5.12 5.82 -3.53
CA PHE A 10 -5.70 5.81 -2.18
C PHE A 10 -7.18 5.41 -2.15
N LEU A 11 -7.94 5.82 -3.16
CA LEU A 11 -9.34 5.38 -3.31
C LEU A 11 -9.43 3.87 -3.55
N ILE A 12 -8.51 3.31 -4.34
CA ILE A 12 -8.42 1.87 -4.58
C ILE A 12 -7.99 1.14 -3.30
N LEU A 13 -7.01 1.65 -2.56
CA LEU A 13 -6.58 1.07 -1.28
C LEU A 13 -7.74 0.99 -0.29
N GLN A 14 -8.52 2.06 -0.15
CA GLN A 14 -9.73 2.05 0.71
C GLN A 14 -10.72 0.98 0.23
N PHE A 15 -11.01 0.91 -1.07
CA PHE A 15 -11.90 -0.10 -1.62
C PHE A 15 -11.41 -1.53 -1.35
N LEU A 16 -10.12 -1.81 -1.57
CA LEU A 16 -9.54 -3.12 -1.32
C LEU A 16 -9.62 -3.54 0.15
N ASP A 17 -9.43 -2.60 1.09
CA ASP A 17 -9.59 -2.84 2.52
C ASP A 17 -11.06 -3.12 2.91
N GLU A 18 -12.00 -2.32 2.38
CA GLU A 18 -13.45 -2.52 2.57
C GLU A 18 -13.91 -3.91 2.07
N GLU A 19 -13.37 -4.36 0.93
CA GLU A 19 -13.64 -5.69 0.36
C GLU A 19 -12.78 -6.82 0.97
N LYS A 20 -11.90 -6.50 1.93
CA LYS A 20 -11.01 -7.45 2.65
C LYS A 20 -10.00 -8.17 1.76
N PHE A 21 -9.54 -7.55 0.67
CA PHE A 21 -8.46 -8.06 -0.18
C PHE A 21 -7.07 -7.76 0.41
N LYS A 22 -6.79 -8.33 1.60
CA LYS A 22 -5.64 -7.98 2.44
C LYS A 22 -4.28 -8.04 1.75
N GLU A 23 -3.98 -9.12 1.03
CA GLU A 23 -2.70 -9.24 0.31
C GLU A 23 -2.57 -8.19 -0.79
N THR A 24 -3.66 -7.93 -1.53
CA THR A 24 -3.69 -6.94 -2.61
C THR A 24 -3.47 -5.53 -2.08
N VAL A 25 -4.00 -5.19 -0.90
CA VAL A 25 -3.75 -3.90 -0.23
C VAL A 25 -2.25 -3.68 -0.06
N HIS A 26 -1.56 -4.62 0.60
CA HIS A 26 -0.14 -4.47 0.91
C HIS A 26 0.76 -4.57 -0.33
N LYS A 27 0.33 -5.31 -1.36
CA LYS A 27 0.98 -5.30 -2.68
C LYS A 27 0.89 -3.94 -3.35
N LEU A 28 -0.28 -3.32 -3.36
CA LEU A 28 -0.47 -2.00 -3.95
C LEU A 28 0.26 -0.90 -3.16
N GLU A 29 0.27 -0.98 -1.82
CA GLU A 29 1.11 -0.13 -0.97
C GLU A 29 2.59 -0.23 -1.36
N GLN A 30 3.10 -1.46 -1.48
CA GLN A 30 4.49 -1.77 -1.84
C GLN A 30 4.84 -1.27 -3.25
N GLU A 31 4.05 -1.62 -4.27
CA GLU A 31 4.35 -1.33 -5.67
C GLU A 31 4.17 0.15 -6.01
N SER A 32 3.19 0.82 -5.39
CA SER A 32 3.00 2.27 -5.59
C SER A 32 3.96 3.12 -4.77
N GLY A 33 4.41 2.64 -3.61
CA GLY A 33 5.26 3.38 -2.67
C GLY A 33 4.62 4.64 -2.10
N PHE A 34 3.28 4.78 -2.16
CA PHE A 34 2.55 5.99 -1.74
C PHE A 34 2.15 6.01 -0.27
N PHE A 35 1.92 4.85 0.34
CA PHE A 35 1.53 4.72 1.74
C PHE A 35 2.26 3.54 2.36
N PHE A 36 2.97 3.79 3.45
CA PHE A 36 3.63 2.78 4.26
C PHE A 36 2.75 2.46 5.47
N ASN A 37 2.22 1.25 5.49
CA ASN A 37 1.33 0.78 6.53
C ASN A 37 2.13 0.29 7.74
N MET A 38 2.31 1.19 8.71
CA MET A 38 3.08 0.88 9.91
C MET A 38 2.51 -0.32 10.67
N LYS A 39 1.18 -0.48 10.72
CA LYS A 39 0.55 -1.60 11.41
C LYS A 39 0.90 -2.94 10.75
N TYR A 40 0.80 -3.02 9.43
CA TYR A 40 1.21 -4.21 8.68
C TYR A 40 2.69 -4.53 8.91
N PHE A 41 3.57 -3.53 8.83
CA PHE A 41 5.00 -3.70 9.11
C PHE A 41 5.28 -4.23 10.53
N GLU A 42 4.60 -3.67 11.53
CA GLU A 42 4.69 -4.12 12.93
C GLU A 42 4.26 -5.59 13.08
N ASP A 43 3.14 -5.98 12.46
CA ASP A 43 2.62 -7.35 12.48
C ASP A 43 3.63 -8.34 11.85
N GLU A 44 4.19 -8.01 10.69
CA GLU A 44 5.19 -8.86 10.01
C GLU A 44 6.50 -9.00 10.80
N VAL A 45 6.97 -7.92 11.43
CA VAL A 45 8.16 -7.94 12.31
C VAL A 45 7.89 -8.79 13.56
N HIS A 46 6.72 -8.64 14.18
CA HIS A 46 6.35 -9.45 15.35
C HIS A 46 6.28 -10.94 15.02
N ASN A 47 5.74 -11.30 13.85
CA ASN A 47 5.69 -12.67 13.37
C ASN A 47 7.07 -13.19 12.92
N GLY A 48 8.00 -12.30 12.59
CA GLY A 48 9.35 -12.64 12.13
C GLY A 48 9.37 -13.13 10.69
N ASN A 49 8.45 -12.62 9.87
CA ASN A 49 8.35 -12.90 8.45
C ASN A 49 9.37 -12.04 7.70
N TRP A 50 10.66 -12.26 7.99
CA TRP A 50 11.75 -11.36 7.60
C TRP A 50 11.85 -11.11 6.09
N ASP A 51 11.51 -12.10 5.28
CA ASP A 51 11.54 -11.97 3.82
C ASP A 51 10.41 -11.04 3.32
N ASP A 52 9.22 -11.11 3.93
CA ASP A 52 8.11 -10.21 3.62
C ASP A 52 8.34 -8.79 4.15
N VAL A 53 8.97 -8.66 5.32
CA VAL A 53 9.41 -7.36 5.87
C VAL A 53 10.36 -6.65 4.91
N GLU A 54 11.43 -7.32 4.45
CA GLU A 54 12.39 -6.72 3.52
C GLU A 54 11.75 -6.44 2.14
N LYS A 55 10.90 -7.36 1.66
CA LYS A 55 10.17 -7.17 0.41
C LYS A 55 9.23 -5.96 0.48
N TYR A 56 8.49 -5.79 1.58
CA TYR A 56 7.63 -4.63 1.76
C TYR A 56 8.43 -3.32 1.81
N LEU A 57 9.52 -3.28 2.60
CA LEU A 57 10.41 -2.12 2.69
C LEU A 57 11.02 -1.72 1.34
N SER A 58 11.31 -2.68 0.46
CA SER A 58 11.92 -2.41 -0.84
C SER A 58 11.04 -1.56 -1.78
N GLY A 59 9.74 -1.45 -1.51
CA GLY A 59 8.83 -0.53 -2.20
C GLY A 59 9.04 0.94 -1.83
N PHE A 60 9.75 1.21 -0.73
CA PHE A 60 9.89 2.55 -0.14
C PHE A 60 11.34 3.02 -0.08
N THR A 61 12.29 2.10 0.14
CA THR A 61 13.71 2.44 0.25
C THR A 61 14.61 1.22 0.00
N LYS A 62 15.86 1.49 -0.39
CA LYS A 62 16.98 0.56 -0.50
C LYS A 62 17.95 0.71 0.67
N VAL A 63 18.79 -0.31 0.85
CA VAL A 63 19.78 -0.38 1.94
C VAL A 63 20.75 0.81 1.98
N ASP A 64 21.06 1.38 0.81
CA ASP A 64 22.07 2.41 0.60
C ASP A 64 21.51 3.81 0.33
N ASP A 65 20.18 3.99 0.36
CA ASP A 65 19.57 5.29 0.06
C ASP A 65 19.98 6.39 1.05
N ASN A 66 20.03 6.05 2.35
CA ASN A 66 20.47 6.96 3.41
C ASN A 66 20.77 6.19 4.72
N ARG A 67 21.34 6.89 5.71
CA ARG A 67 21.75 6.31 7.01
C ARG A 67 20.60 5.69 7.81
N TYR A 68 19.37 6.21 7.67
CA TYR A 68 18.21 5.68 8.37
C TYR A 68 17.80 4.35 7.74
N SER A 69 17.69 4.29 6.40
CA SER A 69 17.41 3.06 5.66
C SER A 69 18.46 1.99 5.94
N MET A 70 19.74 2.35 5.89
CA MET A 70 20.83 1.44 6.20
C MET A 70 20.69 0.84 7.61
N LYS A 71 20.39 1.67 8.61
CA LYS A 71 20.18 1.19 9.99
C LYS A 71 18.93 0.32 10.12
N ILE A 72 17.83 0.63 9.42
CA ILE A 72 16.62 -0.20 9.39
C ILE A 72 16.95 -1.62 8.90
N PHE A 73 17.59 -1.75 7.73
CA PHE A 73 17.95 -3.06 7.18
C PHE A 73 18.98 -3.79 8.07
N PHE A 74 19.94 -3.06 8.63
CA PHE A 74 20.93 -3.65 9.54
C PHE A 74 20.27 -4.28 10.77
N GLU A 75 19.37 -3.56 11.46
CA GLU A 75 18.70 -4.09 12.66
C GLU A 75 17.84 -5.32 12.34
N ILE A 76 17.09 -5.29 11.23
CA ILE A 76 16.25 -6.43 10.78
C ILE A 76 17.12 -7.66 10.52
N ARG A 77 18.20 -7.51 9.75
CA ARG A 77 19.10 -8.62 9.37
C ARG A 77 19.90 -9.12 10.57
N LYS A 78 20.29 -8.23 11.48
CA LYS A 78 20.93 -8.59 12.75
C LYS A 78 19.97 -9.43 13.60
N GLN A 79 18.71 -9.04 13.74
CA GLN A 79 17.72 -9.82 14.49
C GLN A 79 17.47 -11.19 13.84
N LYS A 80 17.32 -11.24 12.50
CA LYS A 80 17.21 -12.49 11.72
C LYS A 80 18.39 -13.44 11.99
N TYR A 81 19.61 -12.90 12.05
CA TYR A 81 20.84 -13.64 12.38
C TYR A 81 20.87 -14.14 13.83
N LEU A 82 20.56 -13.27 14.80
CA LEU A 82 20.53 -13.65 16.22
C LEU A 82 19.50 -14.75 16.50
N GLU A 83 18.34 -14.72 15.84
CA GLU A 83 17.34 -15.79 15.95
C GLU A 83 17.82 -17.13 15.36
N ALA A 84 18.64 -17.11 14.32
CA ALA A 84 19.26 -18.32 13.78
C ALA A 84 20.28 -18.90 14.77
N LEU A 85 21.08 -18.04 15.41
CA LEU A 85 22.00 -18.46 16.49
C LEU A 85 21.24 -19.01 17.71
N ASP A 86 20.15 -18.37 18.12
CA ASP A 86 19.33 -18.79 19.27
C ASP A 86 18.68 -20.16 19.05
N LYS A 87 18.37 -20.50 17.79
CA LYS A 87 17.85 -21.82 17.38
C LYS A 87 18.97 -22.84 17.13
N HIS A 88 20.23 -22.48 17.36
CA HIS A 88 21.42 -23.27 17.05
C HIS A 88 21.55 -23.67 15.57
N ASP A 89 20.88 -22.95 14.66
CA ASP A 89 20.98 -23.17 13.22
C ASP A 89 22.17 -22.38 12.64
N ARG A 90 23.38 -22.90 12.87
CA ARG A 90 24.63 -22.27 12.44
C ARG A 90 24.74 -22.14 10.92
N SER A 91 24.19 -23.11 10.17
CA SER A 91 24.21 -23.05 8.70
C SER A 91 23.42 -21.85 8.20
N LYS A 92 22.21 -21.64 8.73
CA LYS A 92 21.40 -20.47 8.41
C LYS A 92 22.03 -19.18 8.91
N ALA A 93 22.63 -19.18 10.09
CA ALA A 93 23.33 -18.00 10.62
C ALA A 93 24.49 -17.56 9.71
N VAL A 94 25.30 -18.50 9.21
CA VAL A 94 26.36 -18.21 8.23
C VAL A 94 25.79 -17.70 6.91
N ASP A 95 24.69 -18.29 6.42
CA ASP A 95 24.04 -17.85 5.18
C ASP A 95 23.57 -16.38 5.30
N ILE A 96 22.89 -16.02 6.40
CA ILE A 96 22.46 -14.65 6.69
C ILE A 96 23.67 -13.72 6.83
N LEU A 97 24.72 -14.15 7.54
CA LEU A 97 25.92 -13.34 7.73
C LEU A 97 26.57 -12.96 6.39
N VAL A 98 26.68 -13.91 5.46
CA VAL A 98 27.34 -13.72 4.17
C VAL A 98 26.46 -12.98 3.17
N LYS A 99 25.16 -13.32 3.09
CA LYS A 99 24.24 -12.73 2.09
C LYS A 99 23.67 -11.39 2.54
N ASP A 100 23.25 -11.31 3.80
CA ASP A 100 22.43 -10.20 4.28
C ASP A 100 23.29 -9.16 5.01
N LEU A 101 24.26 -9.60 5.83
CA LEU A 101 25.03 -8.70 6.69
C LEU A 101 26.37 -8.22 6.10
N LYS A 102 26.97 -8.96 5.16
CA LYS A 102 28.28 -8.61 4.58
C LYS A 102 28.33 -7.24 3.92
N VAL A 103 27.20 -6.78 3.36
CA VAL A 103 27.10 -5.43 2.76
C VAL A 103 27.41 -4.31 3.76
N PHE A 104 27.23 -4.54 5.06
CA PHE A 104 27.52 -3.52 6.08
C PHE A 104 29.01 -3.44 6.47
N ALA A 105 29.81 -4.45 6.12
CA ALA A 105 31.24 -4.48 6.43
C ALA A 105 32.02 -3.32 5.79
N THR A 106 31.55 -2.81 4.64
CA THR A 106 32.18 -1.64 3.98
C THR A 106 32.02 -0.35 4.77
N PHE A 107 31.03 -0.28 5.67
CA PHE A 107 30.76 0.90 6.50
C PHE A 107 31.36 0.75 7.90
N ASN A 108 31.38 -0.46 8.45
CA ASN A 108 32.00 -0.75 9.73
C ASN A 108 32.55 -2.18 9.76
N GLU A 109 33.81 -2.33 9.37
CA GLU A 109 34.49 -3.62 9.30
C GLU A 109 34.62 -4.27 10.69
N GLU A 110 34.86 -3.46 11.73
CA GLU A 110 35.02 -3.95 13.11
C GLU A 110 33.70 -4.53 13.64
N LEU A 111 32.59 -3.82 13.45
CA LEU A 111 31.26 -4.33 13.82
C LEU A 111 30.94 -5.64 13.09
N PHE A 112 31.32 -5.77 11.81
CA PHE A 112 31.12 -7.02 11.08
C PHE A 112 31.97 -8.17 11.65
N LYS A 113 33.22 -7.90 12.06
CA LYS A 113 34.07 -8.88 12.76
C LYS A 113 33.46 -9.29 14.10
N GLU A 114 33.00 -8.34 14.91
CA GLU A 114 32.32 -8.60 16.18
C GLU A 114 31.10 -9.50 16.00
N ILE A 115 30.25 -9.21 15.01
CA ILE A 115 29.07 -10.04 14.69
C ILE A 115 29.48 -11.44 14.23
N THR A 116 30.55 -11.55 13.45
CA THR A 116 31.08 -12.84 12.96
C THR A 116 31.59 -13.69 14.12
N GLN A 117 32.24 -13.09 15.12
CA GLN A 117 32.72 -13.79 16.31
C GLN A 117 31.59 -14.44 17.14
N LEU A 118 30.35 -13.96 17.01
CA LEU A 118 29.21 -14.59 17.70
C LEU A 118 28.98 -16.05 17.27
N LEU A 119 29.44 -16.46 16.08
CA LEU A 119 29.38 -17.86 15.62
C LEU A 119 30.24 -18.81 16.46
N THR A 120 31.28 -18.31 17.11
CA THR A 120 32.22 -19.14 17.89
C THR A 120 31.74 -19.38 19.31
N LEU A 121 30.77 -18.60 19.79
CA LEU A 121 30.22 -18.72 21.13
C LEU A 121 29.25 -19.91 21.22
N ALA A 122 29.14 -20.51 22.41
CA ALA A 122 28.10 -21.50 22.69
C ALA A 122 26.74 -20.80 22.81
N ASN A 123 26.71 -19.65 23.49
CA ASN A 123 25.57 -18.74 23.53
C ASN A 123 26.03 -17.31 23.22
N PHE A 124 25.44 -16.65 22.22
CA PHE A 124 25.81 -15.28 21.86
C PHE A 124 25.55 -14.25 22.98
N ARG A 125 24.75 -14.62 24.00
CA ARG A 125 24.52 -13.80 25.21
C ARG A 125 25.75 -13.74 26.13
N GLU A 126 26.79 -14.55 25.89
CA GLU A 126 28.10 -14.40 26.54
C GLU A 126 28.80 -13.10 26.12
N ASN A 127 28.41 -12.52 24.97
CA ASN A 127 28.87 -11.19 24.58
C ASN A 127 28.22 -10.11 25.46
N GLU A 128 29.03 -9.23 26.05
CA GLU A 128 28.55 -8.19 26.99
C GLU A 128 27.46 -7.30 26.41
N GLN A 129 27.55 -6.93 25.12
CA GLN A 129 26.56 -6.07 24.45
C GLN A 129 25.22 -6.77 24.22
N LEU A 130 25.22 -8.10 24.15
CA LEU A 130 24.03 -8.93 23.89
C LEU A 130 23.55 -9.68 25.14
N SER A 131 24.20 -9.51 26.28
CA SER A 131 23.85 -10.14 27.56
C SER A 131 22.41 -9.87 28.01
N LYS A 132 21.83 -8.73 27.61
CA LYS A 132 20.44 -8.34 27.90
C LYS A 132 19.40 -8.90 26.91
N TYR A 133 19.84 -9.63 25.89
CA TYR A 133 18.93 -10.26 24.95
C TYR A 133 18.15 -11.37 25.67
N GLY A 134 16.85 -11.15 25.88
CA GLY A 134 15.95 -12.10 26.53
C GLY A 134 15.47 -13.18 25.57
N ASP A 135 14.16 -13.27 25.40
CA ASP A 135 13.52 -14.13 24.41
C ASP A 135 13.28 -13.41 23.07
N THR A 136 13.01 -14.20 22.03
CA THR A 136 12.78 -13.71 20.66
C THR A 136 11.62 -12.70 20.59
N LYS A 137 10.52 -12.89 21.33
CA LYS A 137 9.36 -11.99 21.28
C LYS A 137 9.72 -10.63 21.86
N SER A 138 10.39 -10.62 23.02
CA SER A 138 10.87 -9.38 23.66
C SER A 138 11.90 -8.66 22.81
N ALA A 139 12.84 -9.38 22.20
CA ALA A 139 13.85 -8.81 21.31
C ALA A 139 13.23 -8.12 20.09
N ARG A 140 12.27 -8.78 19.41
CA ARG A 140 11.52 -8.19 18.29
C ARG A 140 10.78 -6.93 18.71
N ALA A 141 10.12 -6.93 19.88
CA ALA A 141 9.39 -5.76 20.38
C ALA A 141 10.32 -4.57 20.66
N ILE A 142 11.49 -4.80 21.25
CA ILE A 142 12.49 -3.74 21.50
C ILE A 142 13.02 -3.20 20.17
N MET A 143 13.39 -4.08 19.24
CA MET A 143 13.86 -3.69 17.91
C MET A 143 12.80 -2.87 17.17
N LEU A 144 11.53 -3.27 17.24
CA LEU A 144 10.43 -2.58 16.56
C LEU A 144 10.27 -1.13 17.04
N VAL A 145 10.46 -0.86 18.33
CA VAL A 145 10.46 0.53 18.85
C VAL A 145 11.52 1.39 18.18
N GLU A 146 12.72 0.84 17.94
CA GLU A 146 13.79 1.55 17.24
C GLU A 146 13.47 1.70 15.74
N LEU A 147 12.97 0.64 15.08
CA LEU A 147 12.59 0.69 13.67
C LEU A 147 11.53 1.76 13.40
N LYS A 148 10.52 1.90 14.26
CA LYS A 148 9.50 2.95 14.15
C LYS A 148 10.11 4.34 14.15
N LYS A 149 11.00 4.62 15.11
CA LYS A 149 11.71 5.92 15.18
C LYS A 149 12.55 6.18 13.94
N LEU A 150 13.23 5.16 13.42
CA LEU A 150 14.04 5.28 12.21
C LEU A 150 13.18 5.56 10.99
N ILE A 151 12.04 4.87 10.85
CA ILE A 151 11.08 5.07 9.75
C ILE A 151 10.47 6.46 9.82
N GLU A 152 10.01 6.89 10.99
CA GLU A 152 9.42 8.23 11.21
C GLU A 152 10.42 9.36 10.94
N ALA A 153 11.70 9.16 11.25
CA ALA A 153 12.76 10.14 10.99
C ALA A 153 13.32 10.08 9.56
N ASN A 154 13.02 9.03 8.78
CA ASN A 154 13.58 8.84 7.46
C ASN A 154 12.85 9.70 6.41
N PRO A 155 13.55 10.61 5.69
CA PRO A 155 12.92 11.52 4.74
C PRO A 155 12.17 10.82 3.60
N LEU A 156 12.49 9.56 3.28
CA LEU A 156 11.81 8.79 2.23
C LEU A 156 10.40 8.32 2.60
N PHE A 157 10.08 8.32 3.90
CA PHE A 157 8.77 7.98 4.46
C PHE A 157 7.92 9.21 4.78
N ARG A 158 8.48 10.42 4.59
CA ARG A 158 7.73 11.67 4.76
C ARG A 158 6.49 11.67 3.86
N ASP A 159 5.36 12.05 4.44
CA ASP A 159 4.05 12.07 3.78
C ASP A 159 3.55 10.71 3.26
N LYS A 160 4.08 9.61 3.81
CA LYS A 160 3.66 8.22 3.50
C LYS A 160 3.15 7.45 4.72
N LEU A 161 3.27 7.99 5.93
CA LEU A 161 2.90 7.29 7.18
C LEU A 161 1.47 7.55 7.64
N GLN A 162 0.75 8.46 6.99
CA GLN A 162 -0.61 8.84 7.34
C GLN A 162 -1.52 8.55 6.16
N PHE A 163 -2.51 7.69 6.38
CA PHE A 163 -3.54 7.44 5.39
C PHE A 163 -4.46 8.67 5.29
N PRO A 164 -4.85 9.13 4.09
CA PRO A 164 -5.72 10.30 3.96
C PRO A 164 -7.08 10.05 4.61
N SER A 165 -7.65 11.09 5.23
CA SER A 165 -9.00 11.02 5.76
C SER A 165 -10.01 11.00 4.61
N LEU A 166 -10.65 9.85 4.39
CA LEU A 166 -11.66 9.63 3.37
C LEU A 166 -12.98 9.25 4.03
N LYS A 167 -14.10 9.71 3.47
CA LYS A 167 -15.40 9.09 3.80
C LYS A 167 -15.40 7.64 3.32
N ASN A 168 -16.12 6.76 4.03
CA ASN A 168 -16.26 5.37 3.62
C ASN A 168 -16.78 5.27 2.18
N SER A 169 -16.29 4.26 1.46
CA SER A 169 -16.71 3.93 0.11
C SER A 169 -16.61 5.10 -0.85
N ARG A 170 -15.52 5.89 -0.74
CA ARG A 170 -15.34 7.11 -1.55
C ARG A 170 -15.25 6.78 -3.04
N LEU A 171 -14.60 5.68 -3.42
CA LEU A 171 -14.53 5.22 -4.81
C LEU A 171 -15.93 4.88 -5.35
N ARG A 172 -16.72 4.10 -4.60
CA ARG A 172 -18.11 3.75 -4.96
C ARG A 172 -18.98 5.01 -5.10
N THR A 173 -18.78 5.99 -4.21
CA THR A 173 -19.47 7.28 -4.27
C THR A 173 -19.17 8.03 -5.57
N LEU A 174 -17.90 8.08 -5.99
CA LEU A 174 -17.49 8.72 -7.24
C LEU A 174 -18.07 8.01 -8.46
N ILE A 175 -18.04 6.68 -8.47
CA ILE A 175 -18.66 5.86 -9.53
C ILE A 175 -20.15 6.18 -9.66
N ASN A 176 -20.89 6.25 -8.54
CA ASN A 176 -22.30 6.62 -8.54
C ASN A 176 -22.54 8.05 -9.05
N GLN A 177 -21.65 8.99 -8.74
CA GLN A 177 -21.71 10.36 -9.28
C GLN A 177 -21.50 10.37 -10.80
N SER A 178 -20.55 9.59 -11.32
CA SER A 178 -20.33 9.42 -12.76
C SER A 178 -21.55 8.85 -13.47
N LEU A 179 -22.18 7.81 -12.89
CA LEU A 179 -23.40 7.22 -13.42
C LEU A 179 -24.59 8.20 -13.45
N ASN A 180 -24.77 8.97 -12.38
CA ASN A 180 -25.80 10.01 -12.34
C ASN A 180 -25.56 11.07 -13.42
N TRP A 181 -24.30 11.47 -13.63
CA TRP A 181 -23.94 12.42 -14.69
C TRP A 181 -24.22 11.86 -16.09
N GLN A 182 -23.86 10.60 -16.37
CA GLN A 182 -24.20 9.94 -17.64
C GLN A 182 -25.73 9.88 -17.87
N HIS A 183 -26.50 9.55 -16.82
CA HIS A 183 -27.95 9.50 -16.91
C HIS A 183 -28.58 10.86 -17.19
N GLN A 184 -28.06 11.94 -16.61
CA GLN A 184 -28.52 13.31 -16.87
C GLN A 184 -28.37 13.72 -18.34
N LEU A 185 -27.43 13.11 -19.08
CA LEU A 185 -27.22 13.36 -20.50
C LEU A 185 -28.11 12.51 -21.42
N CYS A 186 -28.94 11.62 -20.87
CA CYS A 186 -29.86 10.82 -21.66
C CYS A 186 -30.96 11.68 -22.30
N LYS A 187 -31.29 11.41 -23.57
CA LYS A 187 -32.34 12.14 -24.30
C LYS A 187 -33.74 11.99 -23.69
N ASN A 188 -34.07 10.80 -23.19
CA ASN A 188 -35.33 10.47 -22.53
C ASN A 188 -35.04 9.71 -21.22
N PRO A 189 -34.64 10.42 -20.14
CA PRO A 189 -34.26 9.78 -18.89
C PRO A 189 -35.46 9.10 -18.25
N ARG A 190 -35.34 7.81 -17.94
CA ARG A 190 -36.35 7.07 -17.20
C ARG A 190 -36.21 7.38 -15.70
N PRO A 191 -37.32 7.55 -14.95
CA PRO A 191 -37.25 7.79 -13.50
C PRO A 191 -36.47 6.72 -12.72
N ASN A 192 -36.46 5.48 -13.22
CA ASN A 192 -35.67 4.39 -12.69
C ASN A 192 -34.79 3.81 -13.82
N PRO A 193 -33.55 4.29 -13.98
CA PRO A 193 -32.65 3.79 -15.01
C PRO A 193 -32.12 2.40 -14.66
N ASP A 194 -32.18 1.49 -15.63
CA ASP A 194 -31.47 0.21 -15.57
C ASP A 194 -30.01 0.42 -16.02
N ILE A 195 -29.09 0.50 -15.05
CA ILE A 195 -27.66 0.67 -15.29
C ILE A 195 -27.00 -0.70 -15.41
N LYS A 196 -26.63 -1.07 -16.64
CA LYS A 196 -26.17 -2.42 -16.97
C LYS A 196 -24.70 -2.70 -16.63
N THR A 197 -23.85 -1.69 -16.72
CA THR A 197 -22.39 -1.87 -16.59
C THR A 197 -21.69 -0.54 -16.32
N LEU A 198 -20.48 -0.62 -15.77
CA LEU A 198 -19.54 0.50 -15.64
C LEU A 198 -18.54 0.56 -16.82
N PHE A 199 -18.51 -0.45 -17.69
CA PHE A 199 -17.49 -0.57 -18.74
C PHE A 199 -17.73 0.33 -19.95
N VAL A 200 -18.97 0.77 -20.15
CA VAL A 200 -19.37 1.75 -21.18
C VAL A 200 -20.39 2.71 -20.58
N ASP A 201 -20.48 3.91 -21.14
CA ASP A 201 -21.42 4.92 -20.66
C ASP A 201 -22.88 4.45 -20.74
N HIS A 202 -23.66 4.79 -19.71
CA HIS A 202 -25.09 4.53 -19.68
C HIS A 202 -25.84 5.38 -20.72
N SER A 203 -26.83 4.78 -21.38
CA SER A 203 -27.80 5.48 -22.22
C SER A 203 -29.21 4.91 -22.02
N CYS A 204 -30.22 5.76 -21.82
CA CYS A 204 -31.62 5.34 -21.80
C CYS A 204 -32.08 5.03 -23.24
N GLY A 205 -32.45 3.76 -23.49
CA GLY A 205 -33.01 3.35 -24.78
C GLY A 205 -34.34 4.05 -25.10
N GLN A 206 -34.64 4.24 -26.39
CA GLN A 206 -35.93 4.77 -26.81
C GLN A 206 -37.08 3.92 -26.24
N PRO A 207 -38.18 4.55 -25.79
CA PRO A 207 -39.37 3.81 -25.41
C PRO A 207 -39.99 3.26 -26.70
N ASN A 208 -39.72 1.97 -26.95
CA ASN A 208 -40.35 1.03 -27.89
C ASN A 208 -39.32 0.33 -28.78
N GLY A 209 -39.42 -0.99 -28.82
CA GLY A 209 -38.41 -1.92 -29.27
C GLY A 209 -37.85 -1.64 -30.67
N ALA A 210 -36.53 -1.52 -30.73
CA ALA A 210 -35.74 -1.88 -31.90
C ALA A 210 -34.37 -2.34 -31.40
N ASN A 211 -34.10 -3.64 -31.49
CA ASN A 211 -32.75 -4.18 -31.36
C ASN A 211 -31.87 -3.55 -32.45
N PRO A 212 -30.73 -2.92 -32.14
CA PRO A 212 -29.75 -2.58 -33.14
C PRO A 212 -28.65 -3.65 -33.15
N LEU A 213 -29.00 -4.85 -33.63
CA LEU A 213 -28.07 -5.62 -34.45
C LEU A 213 -28.25 -5.12 -35.87
N LEU A 214 -27.69 -3.95 -36.19
CA LEU A 214 -27.17 -3.60 -37.52
C LEU A 214 -26.55 -2.20 -37.42
N GLY A 215 -25.29 -2.11 -37.85
CA GLY A 215 -24.49 -0.91 -37.75
C GLY A 215 -25.02 0.26 -38.58
N SER A 216 -24.70 1.47 -38.14
CA SER A 216 -24.67 2.66 -38.99
C SER A 216 -23.57 3.60 -38.48
N ILE A 217 -22.73 4.01 -39.41
CA ILE A 217 -21.50 4.78 -39.27
C ILE A 217 -21.79 6.16 -38.64
N PRO A 218 -20.97 6.68 -37.70
CA PRO A 218 -21.20 8.02 -37.16
C PRO A 218 -20.67 9.09 -38.12
N LYS A 219 -21.54 10.04 -38.47
CA LYS A 219 -21.20 11.26 -39.19
C LYS A 219 -20.84 12.36 -38.18
N ALA A 220 -19.66 12.96 -38.34
CA ALA A 220 -19.17 14.05 -37.50
C ALA A 220 -19.91 15.37 -37.76
N GLY A 221 -20.16 16.12 -36.68
CA GLY A 221 -20.70 17.49 -36.65
C GLY A 221 -21.27 17.73 -35.25
N GLY A 222 -20.64 18.52 -34.38
CA GLY A 222 -20.50 19.98 -34.46
C GLY A 222 -21.23 20.55 -33.24
N PHE A 223 -20.49 21.15 -32.30
CA PHE A 223 -21.02 21.65 -31.03
C PHE A 223 -22.05 22.78 -31.23
N PRO A 224 -23.19 22.80 -30.50
CA PRO A 224 -24.00 24.01 -30.33
C PRO A 224 -23.55 24.81 -29.09
N PRO A 225 -23.75 26.15 -29.08
CA PRO A 225 -23.21 27.04 -28.05
C PRO A 225 -24.06 27.08 -26.77
N LEU A 226 -23.39 27.44 -25.68
CA LEU A 226 -23.96 27.69 -24.36
C LEU A 226 -24.99 28.84 -24.39
N GLY A 227 -26.25 28.50 -24.06
CA GLY A 227 -27.34 29.45 -23.81
C GLY A 227 -27.71 29.46 -22.32
N ALA A 228 -27.91 30.67 -21.78
CA ALA A 228 -28.05 30.96 -20.36
C ALA A 228 -29.51 30.92 -19.84
N HIS A 229 -29.60 30.64 -18.53
CA HIS A 229 -30.67 30.90 -17.56
C HIS A 229 -31.92 30.01 -17.50
N GLY A 230 -32.11 29.46 -16.29
CA GLY A 230 -33.37 28.97 -15.75
C GLY A 230 -33.16 28.48 -14.32
N VAL A 231 -33.35 29.35 -13.34
CA VAL A 231 -33.34 28.99 -11.92
C VAL A 231 -34.56 28.13 -11.65
N GLY A 232 -34.35 26.83 -11.47
CA GLY A 232 -35.35 25.88 -11.03
C GLY A 232 -34.69 24.90 -10.07
N TYR A 233 -35.01 24.99 -8.78
CA TYR A 233 -34.61 24.01 -7.79
C TYR A 233 -35.15 22.63 -8.21
N PRO A 234 -34.32 21.59 -8.40
CA PRO A 234 -34.83 20.24 -8.49
C PRO A 234 -35.12 19.73 -7.07
N SER A 235 -36.37 19.34 -6.86
CA SER A 235 -36.79 18.45 -5.80
C SER A 235 -35.87 17.22 -5.75
N LEU A 236 -35.57 16.80 -4.52
CA LEU A 236 -34.80 15.62 -4.12
C LEU A 236 -34.81 14.50 -5.19
N PHE A 237 -33.77 14.46 -6.01
CA PHE A 237 -33.49 13.34 -6.90
C PHE A 237 -33.30 12.09 -6.04
N ASN A 238 -34.07 11.04 -6.34
CA ASN A 238 -33.77 9.70 -5.86
C ASN A 238 -32.34 9.38 -6.28
N LEU A 239 -31.44 9.28 -5.31
CA LEU A 239 -30.10 8.76 -5.51
C LEU A 239 -30.25 7.35 -6.12
N VAL A 240 -29.56 7.11 -7.23
CA VAL A 240 -29.28 5.75 -7.70
C VAL A 240 -28.43 5.10 -6.60
N PHE A 241 -29.08 4.35 -5.72
CA PHE A 241 -28.41 3.53 -4.72
C PHE A 241 -28.09 2.18 -5.35
N PHE A 242 -26.81 1.87 -5.47
CA PHE A 242 -26.34 0.49 -5.53
C PHE A 242 -26.17 0.00 -4.09
N TYR A 243 -26.82 -1.12 -3.76
CA TYR A 243 -26.44 -1.96 -2.62
C TYR A 243 -25.24 -2.83 -3.02
#